data_AF-C6F7G2-F1
#
_entry.id   AF-C6F7G2-F1
#
_cell.length_a   1.000
_cell.length_b   1.000
_cell.length_c   1.000
_cell.angle_alpha   90.00
_cell.angle_beta   90.00
_cell.angle_gamma   90.00
#
_symmetry.space_group_name_H-M   'P 1'
#
loop_
_entity.id
_entity.type
_entity.pdbx_description
1 polymer ?
#
loop_
_entity_poly.entity_id
_entity_poly.type
_entity_poly.pdbx_seq_one_letter_code
_entity_poly.pdbx_strand_id
1 'polypeptide(L)' 'ADFEKIGEFLHQSINITLAIQKEHGKLLKDFNKGLVGNKDIENLKAEVEKFSAKFDMPGFDVATMKFR' A
#
# COMPACT_ATOMS: atom_id res chain seq x y z
N ALA A 1 -15.98 3.43 10.52
CA ALA A 1 -15.24 2.16 10.27
C ALA A 1 -14.07 2.35 9.30
N ASP A 2 -13.87 3.54 8.73
CA ASP A 2 -12.83 3.79 7.73
C ASP A 2 -11.42 3.71 8.30
N PHE A 3 -11.23 4.24 9.52
CA PHE A 3 -9.98 4.11 10.27
C PHE A 3 -9.64 2.66 10.65
N GLU A 4 -10.64 1.81 10.87
CA GLU A 4 -10.42 0.39 11.12
C GLU A 4 -9.87 -0.29 9.85
N LYS A 5 -10.41 0.06 8.68
CA LYS A 5 -9.89 -0.37 7.37
C LYS A 5 -8.43 0.06 7.17
N ILE A 6 -8.10 1.30 7.54
CA ILE A 6 -6.72 1.81 7.50
C ILE A 6 -5.81 0.97 8.40
N GLY A 7 -6.30 0.60 9.59
CA GLY A 7 -5.61 -0.32 10.51
C GLY A 7 -5.35 -1.69 9.89
N GLU A 8 -6.33 -2.27 9.18
CA GLU A 8 -6.16 -3.53 8.45
C GLU A 8 -5.11 -3.41 7.34
N PHE A 9 -5.11 -2.32 6.56
CA PHE A 9 -4.08 -2.09 5.53
C PHE A 9 -2.68 -1.94 6.12
N LEU A 10 -2.55 -1.25 7.26
CA LEU A 10 -1.30 -1.15 8.00
C LEU A 10 -0.83 -2.51 8.50
N HIS A 11 -1.74 -3.33 9.04
CA HIS A 11 -1.44 -4.67 9.48
C HIS A 11 -0.95 -5.56 8.32
N GLN A 12 -1.63 -5.53 7.18
CA GLN A 12 -1.21 -6.25 5.97
C GLN A 12 0.17 -5.78 5.48
N SER A 13 0.41 -4.46 5.44
CA SER A 13 1.71 -3.89 5.04
C SER A 13 2.85 -4.42 5.91
N ILE A 14 2.66 -4.44 7.22
CA ILE A 14 3.66 -4.93 8.18
C ILE A 14 3.91 -6.42 7.97
N ASN A 15 2.86 -7.21 7.73
CA ASN A 15 2.99 -8.65 7.52
C ASN A 15 3.78 -8.97 6.24
N ILE A 16 3.55 -8.23 5.16
CA ILE A 16 4.33 -8.33 3.91
C ILE A 16 5.78 -7.93 4.16
N THR A 17 6.02 -6.83 4.88
CA THR A 17 7.37 -6.37 5.25
C THR A 17 8.09 -7.43 6.09
N LEU A 18 7.41 -8.08 7.04
CA LEU A 18 7.98 -9.16 7.84
C LEU A 18 8.29 -10.41 7.00
N ALA A 19 7.45 -10.76 6.02
CA ALA A 19 7.69 -11.86 5.10
C ALA A 19 8.95 -11.59 4.24
N ILE A 20 9.05 -10.39 3.66
CA ILE A 20 10.22 -9.97 2.86
C ILE A 20 11.48 -9.96 3.74
N GLN A 21 11.40 -9.45 4.97
CA GLN A 21 12.53 -9.43 5.90
C GLN A 21 12.96 -10.85 6.32
N LYS A 22 12.04 -11.81 6.41
CA LYS A 22 12.35 -13.23 6.66
C LYS A 22 13.01 -13.89 5.46
N GLU A 23 12.55 -13.59 4.24
CA GLU A 23 13.01 -14.25 3.02
C GLU A 23 14.34 -13.69 2.51
N HIS A 24 14.51 -12.37 2.54
CA HIS A 24 15.71 -11.69 2.02
C HIS A 24 16.70 -11.25 3.10
N GLY A 25 16.28 -11.22 4.37
CA GLY A 25 17.12 -10.85 5.50
C GLY A 25 16.99 -9.38 5.94
N LYS A 26 17.73 -9.04 7.00
CA LYS A 26 17.63 -7.75 7.70
C LYS A 26 18.39 -6.59 7.03
N LEU A 27 19.22 -6.90 6.03
CA LEU A 27 20.00 -5.89 5.32
C LEU A 27 19.09 -5.14 4.34
N LEU A 28 19.07 -3.81 4.41
CA LEU A 28 18.22 -2.98 3.55
C LEU A 28 18.42 -3.27 2.05
N LYS A 29 19.65 -3.62 1.66
CA LYS A 29 20.00 -3.97 0.27
C LYS A 29 19.28 -5.23 -0.21
N ASP A 30 19.14 -6.24 0.63
CA ASP A 30 18.47 -7.49 0.28
C ASP A 30 16.96 -7.35 0.47
N PHE A 31 16.51 -6.63 1.50
CA PHE A 31 15.10 -6.26 1.67
C PHE A 31 14.54 -5.55 0.42
N ASN A 32 15.28 -4.60 -0.15
CA ASN A 32 14.90 -3.91 -1.38
C ASN A 32 14.77 -4.86 -2.58
N LYS A 33 15.46 -6.00 -2.62
CA LYS A 33 15.27 -6.99 -3.69
C LYS A 33 13.90 -7.67 -3.59
N GLY A 34 13.43 -7.96 -2.38
CA GLY A 34 12.12 -8.58 -2.17
C GLY A 34 10.93 -7.64 -2.28
N LEU A 35 11.17 -6.32 -2.32
CA LEU A 35 10.16 -5.32 -2.68
C LEU A 35 9.90 -5.30 -4.20
N VAL A 36 10.87 -5.69 -5.03
CA VAL A 36 10.76 -5.62 -6.48
C VAL A 36 9.98 -6.83 -7.00
N GLY A 37 8.78 -6.58 -7.53
CA GLY A 37 7.90 -7.61 -8.10
C GLY A 37 7.03 -8.34 -7.08
N ASN A 38 6.90 -7.79 -5.86
CA ASN A 38 6.03 -8.36 -4.85
C ASN A 38 4.55 -8.08 -5.17
N LYS A 39 3.84 -9.11 -5.62
CA LYS A 39 2.43 -9.02 -5.99
C LYS A 39 1.53 -8.60 -4.84
N ASP A 40 1.88 -8.93 -3.60
CA ASP A 40 1.09 -8.52 -2.42
C ASP A 40 1.16 -7.01 -2.21
N ILE A 41 2.32 -6.38 -2.49
CA ILE A 41 2.45 -4.91 -2.42
C ILE A 41 1.62 -4.25 -3.50
N GLU A 42 1.65 -4.76 -4.74
CA GLU A 42 0.84 -4.21 -5.83
C GLU A 42 -0.66 -4.36 -5.55
N ASN A 43 -1.08 -5.52 -5.03
CA ASN A 43 -2.47 -5.76 -4.68
C ASN A 43 -2.92 -4.87 -3.52
N LEU A 44 -2.10 -4.73 -2.48
CA LEU A 44 -2.40 -3.84 -1.36
C LEU A 44 -2.48 -2.38 -1.81
N LYS A 45 -1.57 -1.95 -2.69
CA LYS A 45 -1.60 -0.61 -3.28
C LYS A 45 -2.91 -0.38 -4.02
N ALA A 46 -3.32 -1.31 -4.88
CA ALA A 46 -4.58 -1.19 -5.64
C ALA A 46 -5.81 -1.12 -4.73
N GLU A 47 -5.85 -1.90 -3.65
CA GLU A 47 -6.95 -1.86 -2.67
C GLU A 47 -6.98 -0.56 -1.88
N VAL A 48 -5.80 -0.04 -1.48
CA VAL A 48 -5.68 1.26 -0.81
C VAL A 48 -6.10 2.40 -1.75
N GLU A 49 -5.71 2.37 -3.03
CA GLU A 49 -6.10 3.36 -4.04
C GLU A 49 -7.63 3.34 -4.29
N LYS A 50 -8.25 2.16 -4.38
CA LYS A 50 -9.72 2.06 -4.47
C LYS A 50 -10.42 2.56 -3.22
N PHE A 51 -9.81 2.35 -2.04
CA PHE A 51 -10.36 2.82 -0.78
C PHE A 51 -10.25 4.34 -0.66
N SER A 52 -9.10 4.93 -0.98
CA SER A 52 -8.88 6.37 -0.94
C SER A 52 -9.73 7.11 -1.97
N ALA A 53 -9.97 6.52 -3.15
CA ALA A 53 -10.84 7.09 -4.18
C ALA A 53 -12.32 7.24 -3.76
N LYS A 54 -12.74 6.59 -2.67
CA LYS A 54 -14.10 6.76 -2.11
C LYS A 54 -14.26 8.04 -1.29
N PHE A 55 -13.15 8.66 -0.89
CA PHE A 55 -13.18 9.89 -0.13
C PHE A 55 -13.03 11.07 -1.09
N ASP A 56 -13.93 12.03 -0.97
CA ASP A 56 -13.78 13.30 -1.67
C ASP A 56 -12.49 13.99 -1.24
N MET A 57 -11.73 14.50 -2.21
CA MET A 57 -10.49 15.21 -1.96
C MET A 57 -10.81 16.70 -1.72
N PRO A 58 -10.69 17.22 -0.49
CA PRO A 58 -11.00 18.62 -0.23
C PRO A 58 -9.97 19.53 -0.90
N GLY A 59 -10.44 20.52 -1.66
CA GLY A 59 -9.61 21.52 -2.33
C GLY A 59 -9.36 21.28 -3.82
N PHE A 60 -9.74 20.13 -4.38
CA PHE A 60 -9.71 19.85 -5.81
C PHE A 60 -10.90 19.00 -6.23
N ASP A 61 -11.58 19.37 -7.31
CA ASP A 61 -12.63 18.55 -7.88
C ASP A 61 -11.98 17.37 -8.64
N VAL A 62 -12.17 16.15 -8.13
CA VAL A 62 -11.65 14.91 -8.73
C VAL A 62 -12.10 14.72 -10.19
N ALA A 63 -13.19 15.38 -10.63
CA ALA A 63 -13.60 15.35 -12.03
C ALA A 63 -12.72 16.22 -12.94
N THR A 64 -11.95 17.16 -12.39
CA THR A 64 -11.09 18.11 -13.13
C THR A 64 -9.60 17.79 -13.06
N MET A 65 -9.20 16.73 -12.35
CA MET A 65 -7.79 16.34 -12.22
C MET A 65 -7.24 15.72 -13.51
N LYS A 66 -6.03 16.16 -13.89
CA LYS A 66 -5.35 15.82 -15.16
C LYS A 66 -4.85 14.37 -15.24
N PHE A 67 -4.71 13.70 -14.09
CA PHE A 67 -4.33 12.30 -14.00
C PHE A 67 -5.46 11.58 -13.26
N ARG A 68 -6.30 10.88 -14.04
CA ARG A 68 -7.25 9.87 -13.54
C ARG A 68 -6.60 8.50 -13.55
#